data_AF-A0A0A2VII5-F1
#
_entry.id   AF-A0A0A2VII5-F1
#
_cell.length_a   1.000
_cell.length_b   1.000
_cell.length_c   1.000
_cell.angle_alpha   90.00
_cell.angle_beta   90.00
_cell.angle_gamma   90.00
#
_symmetry.space_group_name_H-M   'P 1'
#
loop_
_entity.id
_entity.type
_entity.pdbx_description
1 polymer ?
#
loop_
_entity_poly.entity_id
_entity_poly.type
_entity_poly.pdbx_seq_one_letter_code
_entity_poly.pdbx_strand_id
1 'polypeptide(L)'
;MKNSAAELWGIDPSIGYTTAFGFIRQLAIHLRNSIVHNKNDAFRMVYNWQFTHSLDFWSCVLAYHCTPEKEAEAGGKESQLKLLVYPLVQVTLGAMRLIPTALYFPLRFHLVRSLLRTSRATDTYIPLASPLLEVLASAEMKKPPNTTTLKAFDFAVSYKAPKAYLRTRVYQDGVGDQVVELLGEFLYLWSKSIAFPELALPVVIQLKRWLKQSRSKSQGNKNAKLAAQLVLLVQKIEANAKFIEEKRGRVDFAPNNRAQVDAFLRDFDAAKTPLGAYVVGQRKGRAERAKLLEEARKEDDKRRREDERAAFEDEDGDDVMDSDEDMDVDEDDEDEFDLEKDEEEEEEGDDE
;
A
#
# COMPACT_ATOMS: atom_id res chain seq x y z
N MET A 1 -12.36 4.52 -15.14
CA MET A 1 -11.51 4.98 -16.25
C MET A 1 -10.23 4.14 -16.41
N LYS A 2 -9.39 3.97 -15.37
CA LYS A 2 -8.13 3.18 -15.46
C LYS A 2 -8.29 1.75 -15.99
N ASN A 3 -9.32 1.02 -15.52
CA ASN A 3 -9.54 -0.37 -15.95
C ASN A 3 -9.86 -0.46 -17.45
N SER A 4 -10.75 0.38 -17.97
CA SER A 4 -11.11 0.41 -19.40
C SER A 4 -9.94 0.88 -20.27
N ALA A 5 -9.15 1.85 -19.80
CA ALA A 5 -7.96 2.29 -20.52
C ALA A 5 -6.85 1.22 -20.55
N ALA A 6 -6.77 0.37 -19.53
CA ALA A 6 -5.78 -0.71 -19.46
C ALA A 6 -5.98 -1.75 -20.59
N GLU A 7 -7.22 -1.98 -21.03
CA GLU A 7 -7.56 -2.95 -22.07
C GLU A 7 -6.91 -2.61 -23.42
N LEU A 8 -6.77 -1.33 -23.74
CA LEU A 8 -6.24 -0.84 -25.02
C LEU A 8 -4.78 -1.23 -25.24
N TRP A 9 -4.01 -1.42 -24.17
CA TRP A 9 -2.57 -1.65 -24.23
C TRP A 9 -2.16 -3.08 -24.64
N GLY A 10 -3.11 -3.97 -24.88
CA GLY A 10 -2.86 -5.31 -25.43
C GLY A 10 -3.37 -5.54 -26.85
N ILE A 11 -3.94 -4.51 -27.50
CA ILE A 11 -4.47 -4.62 -28.86
C ILE A 11 -3.34 -4.85 -29.87
N ASP A 12 -2.31 -4.01 -29.81
CA ASP A 12 -1.05 -4.20 -30.54
C ASP A 12 0.06 -4.47 -29.52
N PRO A 13 0.56 -5.71 -29.42
CA PRO A 13 1.59 -6.06 -28.44
C PRO A 13 2.89 -5.25 -28.59
N SER A 14 3.26 -4.89 -29.81
CA SER A 14 4.49 -4.14 -30.09
C SER A 14 4.35 -2.69 -29.62
N ILE A 15 3.27 -2.01 -30.01
CA ILE A 15 3.02 -0.63 -29.59
C ILE A 15 2.81 -0.58 -28.08
N GLY A 16 2.02 -1.51 -27.54
CA GLY A 16 1.74 -1.64 -26.12
C GLY A 16 3.02 -1.75 -25.29
N TYR A 17 3.90 -2.66 -25.67
CA TYR A 17 5.18 -2.85 -24.99
C TYR A 17 6.09 -1.64 -25.11
N THR A 18 6.33 -1.12 -26.32
CA THR A 18 7.28 -0.02 -26.54
C THR A 18 6.87 1.24 -25.78
N THR A 19 5.57 1.58 -25.79
CA THR A 19 5.07 2.74 -25.07
C THR A 19 5.10 2.54 -23.56
N ALA A 20 4.64 1.39 -23.06
CA ALA A 20 4.67 1.08 -21.62
C ALA A 20 6.10 1.08 -21.07
N PHE A 21 7.04 0.48 -21.80
CA PHE A 21 8.45 0.52 -21.48
C PHE A 21 8.98 1.96 -21.40
N GLY A 22 8.65 2.80 -22.39
CA GLY A 22 9.04 4.21 -22.42
C GLY A 22 8.61 4.97 -21.15
N PHE A 23 7.33 4.83 -20.76
CA PHE A 23 6.80 5.48 -19.57
C PHE A 23 7.40 4.94 -18.27
N ILE A 24 7.49 3.61 -18.11
CA ILE A 24 8.09 3.01 -16.91
C ILE A 24 9.57 3.42 -16.78
N ARG A 25 10.29 3.49 -17.91
CA ARG A 25 11.67 3.99 -17.95
C ARG A 25 11.76 5.45 -17.52
N GLN A 26 10.84 6.32 -17.95
CA GLN A 26 10.81 7.72 -17.50
C GLN A 26 10.59 7.81 -15.98
N LEU A 27 9.64 7.04 -15.42
CA LEU A 27 9.43 6.96 -13.97
C LEU A 27 10.71 6.49 -13.24
N ALA A 28 11.42 5.51 -13.80
CA ALA A 28 12.70 5.05 -13.26
C ALA A 28 13.78 6.15 -13.28
N ILE A 29 13.83 6.96 -14.35
CA ILE A 29 14.78 8.08 -14.47
C ILE A 29 14.46 9.16 -13.44
N HIS A 30 13.18 9.54 -13.28
CA HIS A 30 12.78 10.49 -12.24
C HIS A 30 13.20 10.01 -10.86
N LEU A 31 12.88 8.76 -10.52
CA LEU A 31 13.28 8.16 -9.25
C LEU A 31 14.80 8.17 -9.05
N ARG A 32 15.56 7.72 -10.05
CA ARG A 32 17.04 7.72 -9.98
C ARG A 32 17.59 9.12 -9.78
N ASN A 33 17.06 10.12 -10.49
CA ASN A 33 17.51 11.50 -10.36
C ASN A 33 17.21 12.05 -8.97
N SER A 34 16.04 11.75 -8.39
CA SER A 34 15.72 12.13 -7.01
C SER A 34 16.65 11.47 -5.97
N ILE A 35 17.12 10.25 -6.24
CA ILE A 35 18.09 9.56 -5.37
C ILE A 35 19.51 10.16 -5.52
N VAL A 36 19.98 10.36 -6.75
CA VAL A 36 21.37 10.75 -7.05
C VAL A 36 21.59 12.26 -6.84
N HIS A 37 20.61 13.08 -7.21
CA HIS A 37 20.66 14.54 -7.15
C HIS A 37 19.69 15.05 -6.09
N ASN A 38 19.89 14.64 -4.84
CA ASN A 38 19.02 14.94 -3.70
C ASN A 38 19.14 16.40 -3.19
N LYS A 39 19.04 17.39 -4.09
CA LYS A 39 18.95 18.82 -3.75
C LYS A 39 17.53 19.33 -3.95
N ASN A 40 17.12 20.34 -3.18
CA ASN A 40 15.97 21.22 -3.40
C ASN A 40 14.74 20.50 -3.97
N ASP A 41 14.03 19.73 -3.13
CA ASP A 41 12.73 19.18 -3.50
C ASP A 41 12.70 18.19 -4.68
N ALA A 42 13.83 17.65 -5.11
CA ALA A 42 13.90 16.64 -6.17
C ALA A 42 12.98 15.41 -5.91
N PHE A 43 12.67 15.11 -4.64
CA PHE A 43 11.72 14.06 -4.28
C PHE A 43 10.27 14.37 -4.70
N ARG A 44 9.88 15.65 -4.83
CA ARG A 44 8.53 16.08 -5.23
C ARG A 44 8.17 15.59 -6.63
N MET A 45 9.16 15.35 -7.50
CA MET A 45 8.96 14.71 -8.80
C MET A 45 8.44 13.27 -8.72
N VAL A 46 8.68 12.59 -7.59
CA VAL A 46 8.24 11.21 -7.32
C VAL A 46 7.06 11.19 -6.36
N TYR A 47 7.05 12.06 -5.35
CA TYR A 47 6.07 12.04 -4.26
C TYR A 47 4.92 13.00 -4.59
N ASN A 48 4.15 12.62 -5.59
CA ASN A 48 2.95 13.32 -6.04
C ASN A 48 1.93 12.33 -6.61
N TRP A 49 0.72 12.82 -6.91
CA TRP A 49 -0.33 11.99 -7.49
C TRP A 49 -0.04 11.50 -8.90
N GLN A 50 0.60 12.31 -9.75
CA GLN A 50 0.89 11.92 -11.14
C GLN A 50 1.78 10.68 -11.19
N PHE A 51 2.88 10.68 -10.42
CA PHE A 51 3.80 9.55 -10.33
C PHE A 51 3.13 8.32 -9.70
N THR A 52 2.41 8.52 -8.58
CA THR A 52 1.70 7.43 -7.86
C THR A 52 0.64 6.79 -8.75
N HIS A 53 -0.17 7.59 -9.45
CA HIS A 53 -1.19 7.09 -10.37
C HIS A 53 -0.62 6.49 -11.64
N SER A 54 0.55 6.95 -12.10
CA SER A 54 1.24 6.33 -13.24
C SER A 54 1.69 4.90 -12.90
N LEU A 55 2.31 4.68 -11.74
CA LEU A 55 2.67 3.33 -11.27
C LEU A 55 1.44 2.44 -11.07
N ASP A 56 0.39 2.98 -10.44
CA ASP A 56 -0.88 2.27 -10.26
C ASP A 56 -1.52 1.90 -11.61
N PHE A 57 -1.53 2.82 -12.58
CA PHE A 57 -2.05 2.56 -13.91
C PHE A 57 -1.30 1.43 -14.62
N TRP A 58 0.03 1.48 -14.64
CA TRP A 58 0.83 0.42 -15.26
C TRP A 58 0.65 -0.93 -14.56
N SER A 59 0.46 -0.95 -13.25
CA SER A 59 0.13 -2.19 -12.56
C SER A 59 -1.26 -2.73 -12.94
N CYS A 60 -2.24 -1.88 -13.28
CA CYS A 60 -3.51 -2.33 -13.85
C CYS A 60 -3.33 -2.92 -15.27
N VAL A 61 -2.51 -2.30 -16.12
CA VAL A 61 -2.19 -2.81 -17.46
C VAL A 61 -1.58 -4.20 -17.36
N LEU A 62 -0.54 -4.37 -16.53
CA LEU A 62 0.10 -5.67 -16.34
C LEU A 62 -0.86 -6.68 -15.72
N ALA A 63 -1.67 -6.27 -14.74
CA ALA A 63 -2.63 -7.16 -14.10
C ALA A 63 -3.77 -7.61 -15.04
N TYR A 64 -4.06 -6.86 -16.10
CA TYR A 64 -5.05 -7.25 -17.09
C TYR A 64 -4.47 -8.18 -18.15
N HIS A 65 -3.25 -7.91 -18.65
CA HIS A 65 -2.68 -8.60 -19.82
C HIS A 65 -1.73 -9.75 -19.48
N CYS A 66 -1.21 -9.82 -18.25
CA CYS A 66 -0.18 -10.78 -17.86
C CYS A 66 -0.72 -11.86 -16.91
N THR A 67 -2.00 -12.24 -17.04
CA THR A 67 -2.60 -13.31 -16.23
C THR A 67 -2.42 -14.69 -16.86
N PRO A 68 -2.41 -15.76 -16.05
CA PRO A 68 -2.40 -17.13 -16.56
C PRO A 68 -3.57 -17.42 -17.53
N GLU A 69 -4.74 -16.81 -17.30
CA GLU A 69 -5.91 -16.96 -18.17
C GLU A 69 -5.68 -16.34 -19.54
N LYS A 70 -5.09 -15.14 -19.60
CA LYS A 70 -4.74 -14.48 -20.86
C LYS A 70 -3.67 -15.24 -21.65
N GLU A 71 -2.70 -15.81 -20.93
CA GLU A 71 -1.69 -16.66 -21.53
C GLU A 71 -2.31 -17.95 -22.13
N ALA A 72 -3.27 -18.55 -21.42
CA ALA A 72 -4.03 -19.70 -21.91
C ALA A 72 -4.89 -19.35 -23.14
N GLU A 73 -5.58 -18.21 -23.14
CA GLU A 73 -6.35 -17.69 -24.29
C GLU A 73 -5.46 -17.48 -25.52
N ALA A 74 -4.20 -17.05 -25.32
CA ALA A 74 -3.22 -16.82 -26.38
C ALA A 74 -2.48 -18.10 -26.84
N GLY A 75 -2.92 -19.29 -26.42
CA GLY A 75 -2.31 -20.57 -26.79
C GLY A 75 -0.97 -20.83 -26.11
N GLY A 76 -0.81 -20.38 -24.86
CA GLY A 76 0.42 -20.54 -24.07
C GLY A 76 1.52 -19.55 -24.43
N LYS A 77 1.20 -18.47 -25.16
CA LYS A 77 2.14 -17.41 -25.48
C LYS A 77 2.05 -16.30 -24.43
N GLU A 78 3.16 -16.05 -23.75
CA GLU A 78 3.27 -14.95 -22.81
C GLU A 78 3.11 -13.59 -23.51
N SER A 79 2.42 -12.66 -22.85
CA SER A 79 2.37 -11.27 -23.29
C SER A 79 3.76 -10.63 -23.22
N GLN A 80 4.15 -9.86 -24.24
CA GLN A 80 5.40 -9.07 -24.21
C GLN A 80 5.44 -8.10 -23.01
N LEU A 81 4.27 -7.67 -22.53
CA LEU A 81 4.13 -6.82 -21.35
C LEU A 81 4.63 -7.52 -20.06
N LYS A 82 4.71 -8.85 -20.01
CA LYS A 82 5.22 -9.60 -18.86
C LYS A 82 6.69 -9.23 -18.53
N LEU A 83 7.47 -8.85 -19.54
CA LEU A 83 8.84 -8.33 -19.39
C LEU A 83 8.89 -7.04 -18.54
N LEU A 84 7.77 -6.31 -18.43
CA LEU A 84 7.68 -5.06 -17.68
C LEU A 84 7.31 -5.25 -16.21
N VAL A 85 6.98 -6.48 -15.78
CA VAL A 85 6.68 -6.79 -14.37
C VAL A 85 7.87 -6.43 -13.48
N TYR A 86 9.06 -6.94 -13.80
CA TYR A 86 10.25 -6.67 -13.00
C TYR A 86 10.60 -5.16 -12.91
N PRO A 87 10.72 -4.40 -14.02
CA PRO A 87 11.06 -2.98 -13.93
C PRO A 87 9.98 -2.17 -13.19
N LEU A 88 8.69 -2.45 -13.40
CA LEU A 88 7.62 -1.77 -12.65
C LEU A 88 7.74 -2.04 -11.14
N VAL A 89 7.98 -3.30 -10.75
CA VAL A 89 8.18 -3.68 -9.35
C VAL A 89 9.38 -2.97 -8.75
N GLN A 90 10.52 -2.92 -9.45
CA GLN A 90 11.72 -2.24 -8.95
C GLN A 90 11.48 -0.73 -8.75
N VAL A 91 10.88 -0.05 -9.74
CA VAL A 91 10.59 1.39 -9.62
C VAL A 91 9.63 1.67 -8.47
N THR A 92 8.59 0.86 -8.33
CA THR A 92 7.59 1.03 -7.27
C THR A 92 8.19 0.79 -5.88
N LEU A 93 8.99 -0.26 -5.71
CA LEU A 93 9.69 -0.54 -4.44
C LEU A 93 10.70 0.55 -4.09
N GLY A 94 11.42 1.09 -5.10
CA GLY A 94 12.34 2.20 -4.90
C GLY A 94 11.60 3.49 -4.51
N ALA A 95 10.49 3.82 -5.17
CA ALA A 95 9.68 4.98 -4.83
C ALA A 95 9.14 4.91 -3.39
N MET A 96 8.66 3.73 -2.94
CA MET A 96 8.23 3.54 -1.54
C MET A 96 9.30 3.86 -0.51
N ARG A 97 10.58 3.72 -0.86
CA ARG A 97 11.73 3.87 0.04
C ARG A 97 12.47 5.20 -0.10
N LEU A 98 12.07 6.07 -1.03
CA LEU A 98 12.75 7.35 -1.28
C LEU A 98 12.82 8.25 -0.04
N ILE A 99 11.69 8.50 0.65
CA ILE A 99 11.67 9.22 1.93
C ILE A 99 10.91 8.39 2.98
N PRO A 100 11.60 7.81 3.98
CA PRO A 100 11.00 6.92 4.96
C PRO A 100 10.36 7.61 6.16
N THR A 101 9.59 8.67 5.93
CA THR A 101 8.84 9.37 6.98
C THR A 101 7.38 8.90 7.06
N ALA A 102 6.79 9.03 8.25
CA ALA A 102 5.38 8.72 8.49
C ALA A 102 4.41 9.59 7.68
N LEU A 103 4.84 10.77 7.21
CA LEU A 103 4.02 11.63 6.33
C LEU A 103 3.60 10.91 5.04
N TYR A 104 4.46 10.04 4.50
CA TYR A 104 4.24 9.37 3.22
C TYR A 104 3.81 7.90 3.35
N PHE A 105 3.39 7.47 4.54
CA PHE A 105 2.73 6.17 4.68
C PHE A 105 1.51 6.00 3.77
N PRO A 106 0.65 7.02 3.54
CA PRO A 106 -0.46 6.88 2.60
C PRO A 106 0.01 6.53 1.18
N LEU A 107 1.01 7.24 0.65
CA LEU A 107 1.65 6.92 -0.64
C LEU A 107 2.19 5.49 -0.66
N ARG A 108 2.91 5.06 0.39
CA ARG A 108 3.43 3.68 0.48
C ARG A 108 2.31 2.65 0.39
N PHE A 109 1.17 2.87 1.04
CA PHE A 109 0.04 1.95 0.98
C PHE A 109 -0.61 1.89 -0.41
N HIS A 110 -0.69 3.00 -1.15
CA HIS A 110 -1.12 3.00 -2.55
C HIS A 110 -0.20 2.17 -3.44
N LEU A 111 1.11 2.33 -3.26
CA LEU A 111 2.12 1.58 -4.01
C LEU A 111 2.10 0.08 -3.64
N VAL A 112 1.94 -0.27 -2.36
CA VAL A 112 1.77 -1.68 -1.94
C VAL A 112 0.52 -2.30 -2.56
N ARG A 113 -0.61 -1.58 -2.63
CA ARG A 113 -1.82 -2.07 -3.32
C ARG A 113 -1.59 -2.33 -4.80
N SER A 114 -0.85 -1.44 -5.46
CA SER A 114 -0.46 -1.61 -6.86
C SER A 114 0.38 -2.87 -7.06
N LEU A 115 1.36 -3.10 -6.18
CA LEU A 115 2.19 -4.31 -6.20
C LEU A 115 1.42 -5.59 -5.85
N LEU A 116 0.49 -5.54 -4.89
CA LEU A 116 -0.39 -6.67 -4.57
C LEU A 116 -1.24 -7.09 -5.77
N ARG A 117 -1.75 -6.11 -6.52
CA ARG A 117 -2.51 -6.35 -7.75
C ARG A 117 -1.65 -7.06 -8.80
N THR A 118 -0.45 -6.55 -9.05
CA THR A 118 0.50 -7.18 -9.98
C THR A 118 0.84 -8.59 -9.51
N SER A 119 1.23 -8.76 -8.25
CA SER A 119 1.61 -10.07 -7.67
C SER A 119 0.51 -11.11 -7.84
N ARG A 120 -0.74 -10.73 -7.56
CA ARG A 120 -1.92 -11.59 -7.72
C ARG A 120 -2.15 -11.99 -9.17
N ALA A 121 -2.06 -11.03 -10.08
CA ALA A 121 -2.42 -11.23 -11.47
C ALA A 121 -1.36 -12.01 -12.24
N THR A 122 -0.08 -11.79 -11.95
CA THR A 122 1.04 -12.38 -12.69
C THR A 122 1.68 -13.58 -12.01
N ASP A 123 1.07 -14.06 -10.91
CA ASP A 123 1.58 -15.11 -10.03
C ASP A 123 3.06 -14.91 -9.62
N THR A 124 3.46 -13.65 -9.49
CA THR A 124 4.85 -13.26 -9.21
C THR A 124 5.01 -12.92 -7.75
N TYR A 125 5.98 -13.55 -7.10
CA TYR A 125 6.33 -13.21 -5.72
C TYR A 125 6.98 -11.83 -5.61
N ILE A 126 6.34 -10.94 -4.85
CA ILE A 126 6.86 -9.61 -4.52
C ILE A 126 6.95 -9.51 -2.99
N PRO A 127 8.14 -9.24 -2.39
CA PRO A 127 8.32 -9.28 -0.94
C PRO A 127 7.75 -8.03 -0.25
N LEU A 128 6.42 -7.99 -0.03
CA LEU A 128 5.71 -6.82 0.52
C LEU A 128 5.64 -6.80 2.06
N ALA A 129 6.02 -7.87 2.74
CA ALA A 129 6.00 -7.91 4.20
C ALA A 129 6.99 -6.94 4.85
N SER A 130 8.22 -6.84 4.34
CA SER A 130 9.27 -5.95 4.88
C SER A 130 8.81 -4.49 4.95
N PRO A 131 8.39 -3.84 3.84
CA PRO A 131 8.00 -2.43 3.89
C PRO A 131 6.79 -2.17 4.79
N LEU A 132 5.89 -3.15 4.98
CA LEU A 132 4.75 -3.03 5.89
C LEU A 132 5.17 -3.16 7.36
N LEU A 133 6.15 -4.00 7.66
CA LEU A 133 6.71 -4.14 9.02
C LEU A 133 7.58 -2.93 9.39
N GLU A 134 8.29 -2.33 8.43
CA GLU A 134 9.04 -1.08 8.60
C GLU A 134 8.13 0.07 9.06
N VAL A 135 6.88 0.13 8.58
CA VAL A 135 5.88 1.11 9.06
C VAL A 135 5.59 0.96 10.55
N LEU A 136 5.41 -0.27 11.04
CA LEU A 136 5.22 -0.52 12.47
C LEU A 136 6.46 -0.17 13.30
N ALA A 137 7.65 -0.27 12.69
CA ALA A 137 8.92 0.05 13.33
C ALA A 137 9.19 1.56 13.45
N SER A 138 8.35 2.43 12.89
CA SER A 138 8.54 3.89 12.94
C SER A 138 8.36 4.46 14.35
N ALA A 139 8.91 5.65 14.59
CA ALA A 139 8.79 6.33 15.87
C ALA A 139 7.32 6.63 16.23
N GLU A 140 6.51 7.00 15.24
CA GLU A 140 5.09 7.31 15.37
C GLU A 140 4.28 6.08 15.75
N MET A 141 4.70 4.89 15.32
CA MET A 141 4.02 3.63 15.63
C MET A 141 4.58 2.94 16.89
N LYS A 142 5.75 3.35 17.38
CA LYS A 142 6.33 2.84 18.64
C LYS A 142 5.86 3.63 19.87
N LYS A 143 5.64 4.94 19.74
CA LYS A 143 5.24 5.82 20.85
C LYS A 143 3.72 5.85 21.06
N PRO A 144 3.25 6.18 22.28
CA PRO A 144 1.82 6.30 22.54
C PRO A 144 1.18 7.42 21.72
N PRO A 145 -0.10 7.25 21.30
CA PRO A 145 -0.80 8.26 20.54
C PRO A 145 -1.15 9.46 21.41
N ASN A 146 -1.07 10.65 20.81
CA ASN A 146 -1.62 11.88 21.34
C ASN A 146 -3.15 11.87 21.17
N THR A 147 -3.86 12.44 22.15
CA THR A 147 -5.28 12.74 22.02
C THR A 147 -5.49 13.82 20.96
N THR A 148 -6.56 13.71 20.19
CA THR A 148 -6.86 14.66 19.12
C THR A 148 -8.36 14.80 18.93
N THR A 149 -8.78 15.97 18.46
CA THR A 149 -10.14 16.28 17.98
C THR A 149 -10.21 16.28 16.44
N LEU A 150 -9.10 15.97 15.75
CA LEU A 150 -9.05 15.94 14.29
C LEU A 150 -10.03 14.92 13.70
N LYS A 151 -10.62 15.27 12.55
CA LYS A 151 -11.48 14.37 11.77
C LYS A 151 -10.71 13.12 11.33
N ALA A 152 -11.43 12.03 11.04
CA ALA A 152 -10.84 10.80 10.51
C ALA A 152 -9.99 11.08 9.25
N PHE A 153 -8.77 10.56 9.22
CA PHE A 153 -7.88 10.69 8.06
C PHE A 153 -8.21 9.64 7.01
N ASP A 154 -8.41 10.04 5.76
CA ASP A 154 -8.65 9.11 4.67
C ASP A 154 -7.38 8.83 3.86
N PHE A 155 -6.90 7.60 3.98
CA PHE A 155 -5.76 7.07 3.23
C PHE A 155 -6.08 6.83 1.75
N ALA A 156 -7.36 6.74 1.35
CA ALA A 156 -7.74 6.45 -0.03
C ALA A 156 -7.53 7.66 -0.96
N VAL A 157 -7.72 8.88 -0.45
CA VAL A 157 -7.64 10.14 -1.23
C VAL A 157 -6.44 11.01 -0.84
N SER A 158 -5.53 10.50 -0.01
CA SER A 158 -4.33 11.22 0.43
C SER A 158 -3.08 10.42 0.07
N TYR A 159 -2.07 11.07 -0.49
CA TYR A 159 -0.73 10.48 -0.66
C TYR A 159 0.24 10.94 0.44
N LYS A 160 0.01 12.13 1.02
CA LYS A 160 0.74 12.73 2.14
C LYS A 160 -0.22 13.01 3.28
N ALA A 161 0.20 12.74 4.51
CA ALA A 161 -0.52 13.14 5.71
C ALA A 161 0.01 14.50 6.21
N PRO A 162 -0.85 15.43 6.67
CA PRO A 162 -0.39 16.65 7.34
C PRO A 162 0.37 16.34 8.63
N LYS A 163 1.37 17.16 8.98
CA LYS A 163 2.19 17.00 10.20
C LYS A 163 1.32 16.90 11.47
N ALA A 164 0.21 17.64 11.54
CA ALA A 164 -0.74 17.64 12.66
C ALA A 164 -1.38 16.27 12.95
N TYR A 165 -1.50 15.40 11.93
CA TYR A 165 -2.03 14.05 12.12
C TYR A 165 -1.02 13.08 12.74
N LEU A 166 0.28 13.35 12.60
CA LEU A 166 1.31 12.44 13.07
C LEU A 166 1.19 12.20 14.57
N ARG A 167 1.45 10.95 14.99
CA ARG A 167 1.32 10.48 16.37
C ARG A 167 -0.07 10.65 17.00
N THR A 168 -1.10 11.07 16.28
CA THR A 168 -2.46 11.10 16.83
C THR A 168 -3.06 9.70 16.88
N ARG A 169 -4.07 9.52 17.74
CA ARG A 169 -4.81 8.25 17.80
C ARG A 169 -5.48 7.89 16.46
N VAL A 170 -6.10 8.88 15.82
CA VAL A 170 -6.77 8.72 14.53
C VAL A 170 -5.79 8.22 13.46
N TYR A 171 -4.60 8.81 13.39
CA TYR A 171 -3.60 8.42 12.42
C TYR A 171 -3.02 7.03 12.69
N GLN A 172 -2.64 6.73 13.94
CA GLN A 172 -2.14 5.40 14.30
C GLN A 172 -3.16 4.28 14.07
N ASP A 173 -4.44 4.53 14.39
CA ASP A 173 -5.50 3.56 14.13
C ASP A 173 -5.65 3.30 12.63
N GLY A 174 -5.61 4.35 11.81
CA GLY A 174 -5.67 4.23 10.36
C GLY A 174 -4.45 3.52 9.75
N VAL A 175 -3.23 3.91 10.14
CA VAL A 175 -1.98 3.23 9.72
C VAL A 175 -2.02 1.75 10.12
N GLY A 176 -2.44 1.47 11.35
CA GLY A 176 -2.62 0.10 11.86
C GLY A 176 -3.63 -0.70 11.04
N ASP A 177 -4.78 -0.11 10.74
CA ASP A 177 -5.81 -0.71 9.89
C ASP A 177 -5.25 -1.02 8.49
N GLN A 178 -4.44 -0.14 7.90
CA GLN A 178 -3.79 -0.34 6.60
C GLN A 178 -2.75 -1.48 6.64
N VAL A 179 -1.88 -1.52 7.66
CA VAL A 179 -0.87 -2.57 7.80
C VAL A 179 -1.51 -3.95 7.96
N VAL A 180 -2.54 -4.05 8.81
CA VAL A 180 -3.26 -5.32 9.05
C VAL A 180 -3.96 -5.79 7.76
N GLU A 181 -4.51 -4.87 6.97
CA GLU A 181 -5.07 -5.17 5.63
C GLU A 181 -4.01 -5.77 4.73
N LEU A 182 -2.96 -5.01 4.48
CA LEU A 182 -2.03 -5.26 3.38
C LEU A 182 -1.14 -6.47 3.69
N LEU A 183 -0.80 -6.71 4.96
CA LEU A 183 -0.12 -7.94 5.37
C LEU A 183 -1.04 -9.16 5.23
N GLY A 184 -2.32 -9.03 5.58
CA GLY A 184 -3.31 -10.09 5.40
C GLY A 184 -3.49 -10.44 3.92
N GLU A 185 -3.69 -9.43 3.08
CA GLU A 185 -3.78 -9.55 1.62
C GLU A 185 -2.54 -10.19 0.99
N PHE A 186 -1.35 -9.74 1.39
CA PHE A 186 -0.08 -10.30 0.91
C PHE A 186 0.04 -11.79 1.23
N LEU A 187 -0.15 -12.17 2.50
CA LEU A 187 -0.04 -13.57 2.92
C LEU A 187 -1.18 -14.43 2.37
N TYR A 188 -2.35 -13.84 2.09
CA TYR A 188 -3.45 -14.54 1.44
C TYR A 188 -3.09 -15.03 0.03
N LEU A 189 -2.33 -14.25 -0.76
CA LEU A 189 -1.86 -14.68 -2.08
C LEU A 189 -1.10 -16.02 -2.01
N TRP A 190 -0.30 -16.19 -0.96
CA TRP A 190 0.55 -17.36 -0.76
C TRP A 190 -0.06 -18.40 0.17
N SER A 191 -1.32 -18.22 0.59
CA SER A 191 -1.96 -19.03 1.65
C SER A 191 -2.05 -20.52 1.34
N LYS A 192 -1.99 -20.90 0.05
CA LYS A 192 -2.00 -22.30 -0.42
C LYS A 192 -0.60 -22.85 -0.71
N SER A 193 0.44 -22.01 -0.70
CA SER A 193 1.79 -22.44 -1.02
C SER A 193 2.30 -23.47 -0.02
N ILE A 194 2.97 -24.51 -0.52
CA ILE A 194 3.61 -25.52 0.33
C ILE A 194 4.69 -24.93 1.26
N ALA A 195 5.28 -23.79 0.86
CA ALA A 195 6.31 -23.05 1.61
C ALA A 195 5.73 -21.95 2.50
N PHE A 196 4.40 -21.88 2.67
CA PHE A 196 3.76 -20.86 3.49
C PHE A 196 4.28 -20.81 4.95
N PRO A 197 4.50 -21.94 5.66
CA PRO A 197 5.02 -21.90 7.03
C PRO A 197 6.35 -21.17 7.14
N GLU A 198 7.28 -21.43 6.21
CA GLU A 198 8.59 -20.79 6.15
C GLU A 198 8.49 -19.32 5.71
N LEU A 199 7.60 -19.00 4.77
CA LEU A 199 7.34 -17.63 4.31
C LEU A 199 6.76 -16.76 5.43
N ALA A 200 5.84 -17.30 6.22
CA ALA A 200 5.11 -16.57 7.25
C ALA A 200 5.91 -16.39 8.55
N LEU A 201 6.85 -17.28 8.84
CA LEU A 201 7.58 -17.31 10.11
C LEU A 201 8.30 -15.98 10.43
N PRO A 202 9.08 -15.36 9.52
CA PRO A 202 9.73 -14.08 9.79
C PRO A 202 8.73 -12.96 10.13
N VAL A 203 7.56 -12.97 9.47
CA VAL A 203 6.49 -11.98 9.72
C VAL A 203 5.91 -12.17 11.12
N VAL A 204 5.58 -13.41 11.50
CA VAL A 204 5.06 -13.73 12.84
C VAL A 204 6.03 -13.32 13.94
N ILE A 205 7.32 -13.59 13.77
CA ILE A 205 8.36 -13.22 14.74
C ILE A 205 8.41 -11.70 14.92
N GLN A 206 8.43 -10.94 13.82
CA GLN A 206 8.49 -9.48 13.88
C GLN A 206 7.22 -8.87 14.50
N LEU A 207 6.03 -9.39 14.15
CA LEU A 207 4.77 -8.94 14.74
C LEU A 207 4.70 -9.23 16.25
N LYS A 208 5.10 -10.43 16.68
CA LYS A 208 5.17 -10.78 18.11
C LYS A 208 6.18 -9.91 18.87
N ARG A 209 7.32 -9.59 18.25
CA ARG A 209 8.33 -8.68 18.82
C ARG A 209 7.73 -7.28 19.01
N TRP A 210 7.06 -6.74 17.99
CA TRP A 210 6.39 -5.45 18.08
C TRP A 210 5.30 -5.45 19.16
N LEU A 211 4.46 -6.49 19.23
CA LEU A 211 3.42 -6.65 20.26
C LEU A 211 3.97 -6.69 21.69
N LYS A 212 5.16 -7.27 21.89
CA LYS A 212 5.85 -7.25 23.18
C LYS A 212 6.32 -5.84 23.53
N GLN A 213 6.90 -5.13 22.56
CA GLN A 213 7.40 -3.76 22.73
C GLN A 213 6.27 -2.75 22.95
N SER A 214 5.14 -2.89 22.25
CA SER A 214 4.00 -1.97 22.35
C SER A 214 3.31 -1.99 23.72
N ARG A 215 3.53 -3.04 24.51
CA ARG A 215 3.08 -3.19 25.91
C ARG A 215 4.07 -2.63 26.94
N SER A 216 5.23 -2.14 26.51
CA SER A 216 6.22 -1.55 27.43
C SER A 216 5.62 -0.37 28.20
N LYS A 217 5.84 -0.34 29.53
CA LYS A 217 5.28 0.69 30.42
C LYS A 217 5.81 2.08 30.11
N SER A 218 7.10 2.19 29.78
CA SER A 218 7.80 3.46 29.56
C SER A 218 7.67 3.99 28.13
N GLN A 219 7.79 3.12 27.12
CA GLN A 219 7.96 3.52 25.72
C GLN A 219 6.99 2.83 24.74
N GLY A 220 6.01 2.07 25.24
CA GLY A 220 5.08 1.32 24.39
C GLY A 220 4.03 2.20 23.71
N ASN A 221 3.59 1.78 22.53
CA ASN A 221 2.55 2.42 21.75
C ASN A 221 1.18 2.45 22.45
N LYS A 222 0.88 1.50 23.36
CA LYS A 222 -0.34 1.49 24.19
C LYS A 222 -1.67 1.56 23.39
N ASN A 223 -1.66 1.32 22.08
CA ASN A 223 -2.87 1.23 21.27
C ASN A 223 -3.49 -0.17 21.38
N ALA A 224 -4.46 -0.34 22.28
CA ALA A 224 -5.13 -1.62 22.48
C ALA A 224 -5.89 -2.14 21.24
N LYS A 225 -6.43 -1.23 20.40
CA LYS A 225 -7.16 -1.60 19.17
C LYS A 225 -6.19 -2.25 18.18
N LEU A 226 -5.11 -1.56 17.86
CA LEU A 226 -4.08 -2.07 16.95
C LEU A 226 -3.45 -3.37 17.48
N ALA A 227 -3.13 -3.41 18.78
CA ALA A 227 -2.58 -4.62 19.40
C ALA A 227 -3.52 -5.82 19.25
N ALA A 228 -4.84 -5.64 19.47
CA ALA A 228 -5.82 -6.70 19.30
C ALA A 228 -5.92 -7.18 17.84
N GLN A 229 -5.89 -6.26 16.87
CA GLN A 229 -5.90 -6.60 15.45
C GLN A 229 -4.67 -7.39 15.02
N LEU A 230 -3.48 -6.99 15.47
CA LEU A 230 -2.24 -7.70 15.16
C LEU A 230 -2.17 -9.07 15.84
N VAL A 231 -2.68 -9.21 17.07
CA VAL A 231 -2.81 -10.52 17.73
C VAL A 231 -3.71 -11.44 16.91
N LEU A 232 -4.87 -10.95 16.48
CA LEU A 232 -5.80 -11.73 15.64
C LEU A 232 -5.16 -12.11 14.31
N LEU A 233 -4.47 -11.18 13.64
CA LEU A 233 -3.76 -11.47 12.39
C LEU A 233 -2.71 -12.56 12.60
N VAL A 234 -1.87 -12.46 13.64
CA VAL A 234 -0.87 -13.48 13.98
C VAL A 234 -1.52 -14.85 14.19
N GLN A 235 -2.61 -14.92 14.96
CA GLN A 235 -3.34 -16.17 15.18
C GLN A 235 -3.82 -16.81 13.87
N LYS A 236 -4.30 -16.00 12.91
CA LYS A 236 -4.78 -16.48 11.61
C LYS A 236 -3.64 -16.93 10.70
N ILE A 237 -2.50 -16.23 10.73
CA ILE A 237 -1.29 -16.63 10.01
C ILE A 237 -0.78 -17.98 10.55
N GLU A 238 -0.67 -18.13 11.87
CA GLU A 238 -0.22 -19.38 12.50
C GLU A 238 -1.19 -20.54 12.26
N ALA A 239 -2.50 -20.29 12.29
CA ALA A 239 -3.50 -21.30 11.93
C ALA A 239 -3.34 -21.77 10.47
N ASN A 240 -3.01 -20.84 9.56
CA ASN A 240 -2.76 -21.19 8.16
C ASN A 240 -1.45 -21.98 7.99
N ALA A 241 -0.39 -21.62 8.73
CA ALA A 241 0.85 -22.37 8.73
C ALA A 241 0.62 -23.83 9.17
N LYS A 242 -0.10 -24.04 10.28
CA LYS A 242 -0.47 -25.39 10.75
C LYS A 242 -1.32 -26.16 9.73
N PHE A 243 -2.30 -25.49 9.12
CA PHE A 243 -3.11 -26.09 8.06
C PHE A 243 -2.25 -26.58 6.89
N ILE A 244 -1.26 -25.81 6.47
CA ILE A 244 -0.35 -26.20 5.39
C ILE A 244 0.59 -27.32 5.83
N GLU A 245 1.13 -27.28 7.05
CA GLU A 245 1.94 -28.37 7.61
C GLU A 245 1.18 -29.70 7.65
N GLU A 246 -0.08 -29.70 8.07
CA GLU A 246 -0.94 -30.89 8.08
C GLU A 246 -1.21 -31.45 6.68
N LYS A 247 -1.33 -30.58 5.66
CA LYS A 247 -1.50 -30.98 4.27
C LYS A 247 -0.19 -31.50 3.67
N ARG A 248 0.92 -30.82 3.97
CA ARG A 248 2.28 -31.19 3.56
C ARG A 248 2.71 -32.55 4.14
N GLY A 249 2.30 -32.86 5.37
CA GLY A 249 2.58 -34.16 6.00
C GLY A 249 1.90 -35.37 5.32
N ARG A 250 0.94 -35.14 4.41
CA ARG A 250 0.24 -36.19 3.64
C ARG A 250 0.75 -36.34 2.21
N VAL A 251 1.75 -35.55 1.85
CA VAL A 251 2.35 -35.57 0.52
C VAL A 251 3.34 -36.72 0.42
N ASP A 252 3.32 -37.43 -0.70
CA ASP A 252 4.20 -38.56 -1.02
C ASP A 252 5.32 -38.21 -2.01
N PHE A 253 5.43 -36.94 -2.41
CA PHE A 253 6.41 -36.47 -3.37
C PHE A 253 7.59 -35.71 -2.75
N ALA A 254 8.74 -35.82 -3.42
CA ALA A 254 9.96 -35.13 -3.03
C ALA A 254 9.98 -33.68 -3.57
N PRO A 255 10.72 -32.75 -2.92
CA PRO A 255 10.79 -31.34 -3.33
C PRO A 255 11.35 -31.09 -4.73
N ASN A 256 12.04 -32.07 -5.32
CA ASN A 256 12.54 -31.98 -6.70
C ASN A 256 11.44 -32.19 -7.75
N ASN A 257 10.27 -32.74 -7.38
CA ASN A 257 9.14 -32.87 -8.28
C ASN A 257 8.35 -31.55 -8.36
N ARG A 258 8.83 -30.63 -9.20
CA ARG A 258 8.23 -29.30 -9.42
C ARG A 258 6.76 -29.37 -9.80
N ALA A 259 6.39 -30.28 -10.70
CA ALA A 259 5.01 -30.41 -11.16
C ALA A 259 4.03 -30.73 -10.01
N GLN A 260 4.43 -31.61 -9.08
CA GLN A 260 3.59 -31.95 -7.93
C GLN A 260 3.61 -30.85 -6.86
N VAL A 261 4.73 -30.15 -6.68
CA VAL A 261 4.83 -28.95 -5.82
C VAL A 261 3.88 -27.86 -6.32
N ASP A 262 3.88 -27.57 -7.62
CA ASP A 262 3.03 -26.54 -8.23
C ASP A 262 1.55 -26.95 -8.22
N ALA A 263 1.26 -28.26 -8.26
CA ALA A 263 -0.09 -28.78 -8.12
C ALA A 263 -0.60 -28.79 -6.67
N PHE A 264 0.25 -28.55 -5.67
CA PHE A 264 -0.12 -28.60 -4.26
C PHE A 264 -1.25 -27.60 -3.95
N LEU A 265 -2.41 -28.13 -3.51
CA LEU A 265 -3.61 -27.35 -3.19
C LEU A 265 -4.07 -26.40 -4.33
N ARG A 266 -3.71 -26.68 -5.58
CA ARG A 266 -4.13 -25.86 -6.72
C ARG A 266 -5.64 -25.73 -6.81
N ASP A 267 -6.34 -26.86 -6.66
CA ASP A 267 -7.80 -26.95 -6.77
C ASP A 267 -8.53 -26.59 -5.45
N PHE A 268 -7.78 -26.32 -4.38
CA PHE A 268 -8.38 -25.87 -3.12
C PHE A 268 -8.72 -24.38 -3.20
N ASP A 269 -9.90 -24.03 -2.71
CA ASP A 269 -10.35 -22.64 -2.63
C ASP A 269 -9.55 -21.89 -1.55
N ALA A 270 -8.79 -20.89 -1.97
CA ALA A 270 -7.97 -20.07 -1.07
C ALA A 270 -8.82 -19.42 0.04
N ALA A 271 -10.08 -19.04 -0.25
CA ALA A 271 -10.99 -18.42 0.71
C ALA A 271 -11.39 -19.36 1.86
N LYS A 272 -11.26 -20.68 1.68
CA LYS A 272 -11.55 -21.69 2.73
C LYS A 272 -10.36 -21.98 3.64
N THR A 273 -9.20 -21.40 3.35
CA THR A 273 -8.04 -21.50 4.26
C THR A 273 -8.30 -20.67 5.54
N PRO A 274 -7.67 -21.00 6.69
CA PRO A 274 -7.87 -20.24 7.92
C PRO A 274 -7.57 -18.74 7.79
N LEU A 275 -6.52 -18.39 7.04
CA LEU A 275 -6.19 -16.99 6.74
C LEU A 275 -7.13 -16.41 5.68
N GLY A 276 -7.48 -17.16 4.64
CA GLY A 276 -8.36 -16.71 3.57
C GLY A 276 -9.76 -16.34 4.06
N ALA A 277 -10.35 -17.15 4.93
CA ALA A 277 -11.66 -16.85 5.51
C ALA A 277 -11.65 -15.54 6.30
N TYR A 278 -10.55 -15.29 7.03
CA TYR A 278 -10.34 -14.04 7.76
C TYR A 278 -10.21 -12.84 6.81
N VAL A 279 -9.37 -12.93 5.77
CA VAL A 279 -9.15 -11.83 4.81
C VAL A 279 -10.41 -11.53 4.01
N VAL A 280 -11.16 -12.55 3.57
CA VAL A 280 -12.44 -12.35 2.87
C VAL A 280 -13.46 -11.67 3.79
N GLY A 281 -13.55 -12.07 5.05
CA GLY A 281 -14.41 -11.39 6.04
C GLY A 281 -13.99 -9.93 6.25
N GLN A 282 -12.68 -9.68 6.34
CA GLN A 282 -12.13 -8.33 6.47
C GLN A 282 -12.45 -7.45 5.25
N ARG A 283 -12.35 -7.98 4.03
CA ARG A 283 -12.72 -7.27 2.79
C ARG A 283 -14.18 -6.82 2.80
N LYS A 284 -15.10 -7.70 3.19
CA LYS A 284 -16.53 -7.39 3.28
C LYS A 284 -16.79 -6.25 4.27
N GLY A 285 -16.27 -6.37 5.49
CA GLY A 285 -16.42 -5.33 6.50
C GLY A 285 -15.77 -3.99 6.11
N ARG A 286 -14.69 -4.00 5.31
CA ARG A 286 -14.10 -2.78 4.74
C ARG A 286 -14.95 -2.18 3.64
N ALA A 287 -15.50 -2.99 2.73
CA ALA A 287 -16.37 -2.50 1.67
C ALA A 287 -17.61 -1.80 2.25
N GLU A 288 -18.18 -2.36 3.33
CA GLU A 288 -19.28 -1.74 4.08
C GLU A 288 -18.85 -0.40 4.71
N ARG A 289 -17.70 -0.36 5.40
CA ARG A 289 -17.17 0.89 5.98
C ARG A 289 -16.85 1.95 4.95
N ALA A 290 -16.27 1.57 3.82
CA ALA A 290 -15.95 2.47 2.72
C ALA A 290 -17.21 3.07 2.11
N LYS A 291 -18.27 2.26 1.94
CA LYS A 291 -19.57 2.73 1.48
C LYS A 291 -20.18 3.76 2.44
N LEU A 292 -20.14 3.49 3.75
CA LEU A 292 -20.63 4.42 4.77
C LEU A 292 -19.82 5.73 4.80
N LEU A 293 -18.50 5.66 4.64
CA LEU A 293 -17.62 6.84 4.56
C LEU A 293 -17.91 7.67 3.29
N GLU A 294 -18.17 7.02 2.16
CA GLU A 294 -18.54 7.70 0.91
C GLU A 294 -19.92 8.36 1.02
N GLU A 295 -20.89 7.71 1.64
CA GLU A 295 -22.21 8.28 1.92
C GLU A 295 -22.10 9.50 2.84
N ALA A 296 -21.32 9.40 3.93
CA ALA A 296 -21.07 10.52 4.83
C ALA A 296 -20.38 11.71 4.12
N ARG A 297 -19.49 11.44 3.15
CA ARG A 297 -18.88 12.50 2.33
C ARG A 297 -19.87 13.19 1.42
N LYS A 298 -20.71 12.41 0.72
CA LYS A 298 -21.74 12.98 -0.15
C LYS A 298 -22.71 13.86 0.64
N GLU A 299 -22.99 13.49 1.88
CA GLU A 299 -23.80 14.28 2.80
C GLU A 299 -23.08 15.56 3.25
N ASP A 300 -21.80 15.51 3.65
CA ASP A 300 -21.01 16.68 4.04
C ASP A 300 -20.82 17.66 2.86
N ASP A 301 -20.54 17.14 1.65
CA ASP A 301 -20.44 17.94 0.42
C ASP A 301 -21.79 18.57 0.04
N LYS A 302 -22.89 17.84 0.25
CA LYS A 302 -24.24 18.38 0.02
C LYS A 302 -24.54 19.51 1.00
N ARG A 303 -24.24 19.32 2.28
CA ARG A 303 -24.39 20.35 3.30
C ARG A 303 -23.52 21.57 3.00
N ARG A 304 -22.26 21.37 2.60
CA ARG A 304 -21.38 22.48 2.23
C ARG A 304 -21.92 23.27 1.03
N ARG A 305 -22.45 22.58 0.02
CA ARG A 305 -23.09 23.24 -1.14
C ARG A 305 -24.39 23.96 -0.77
N GLU A 306 -25.15 23.42 0.18
CA GLU A 306 -26.35 24.08 0.72
C GLU A 306 -25.98 25.33 1.53
N ASP A 307 -24.95 25.25 2.37
CA ASP A 307 -24.43 26.37 3.15
C ASP A 307 -23.81 27.45 2.22
N GLU A 308 -23.05 27.06 1.19
CA GLU A 308 -22.54 27.96 0.15
C GLU A 308 -23.69 28.66 -0.58
N ARG A 309 -24.73 27.92 -1.00
CA ARG A 309 -25.93 28.51 -1.64
C ARG A 309 -26.69 29.45 -0.72
N ALA A 310 -26.86 29.11 0.56
CA ALA A 310 -27.52 29.97 1.53
C ALA A 310 -26.71 31.25 1.79
N ALA A 311 -25.37 31.18 1.80
CA ALA A 311 -24.52 32.35 1.92
C ALA A 311 -24.62 33.26 0.68
N PHE A 312 -24.70 32.69 -0.53
CA PHE A 312 -24.98 33.46 -1.75
C PHE A 312 -26.38 34.10 -1.74
N GLU A 313 -27.40 33.42 -1.22
CA GLU A 313 -28.76 33.97 -1.11
C GLU A 313 -28.90 35.08 -0.04
N ASP A 314 -28.05 35.10 0.99
CA ASP A 314 -28.00 36.15 2.01
C ASP A 314 -27.13 37.37 1.59
N GLU A 315 -26.22 37.22 0.62
CA GLU A 315 -25.40 38.32 0.07
C GLU A 315 -26.01 39.00 -1.17
N ASP A 316 -27.00 38.39 -1.83
CA ASP A 316 -27.66 38.97 -3.02
C ASP A 316 -28.75 40.00 -2.66
N GLY A 317 -28.26 41.09 -2.05
CA GLY A 317 -28.90 42.37 -1.95
C GLY A 317 -28.11 43.48 -2.66
N ASP A 318 -27.33 43.18 -3.70
CA ASP A 318 -27.03 44.11 -4.81
C ASP A 318 -26.24 43.44 -5.96
N ASP A 319 -26.83 43.51 -7.15
CA ASP A 319 -26.29 43.43 -8.51
C ASP A 319 -25.51 42.19 -9.03
N VAL A 320 -26.18 41.56 -10.00
CA VAL A 320 -25.73 40.58 -11.00
C VAL A 320 -24.52 41.10 -11.79
N MET A 321 -23.45 40.28 -11.92
CA MET A 321 -22.75 40.08 -13.19
C MET A 321 -22.04 38.72 -13.24
N ASP A 322 -22.46 37.96 -14.24
CA ASP A 322 -21.87 36.77 -14.83
C ASP A 322 -20.39 37.01 -15.20
N SER A 323 -19.49 36.21 -14.63
CA SER A 323 -18.11 36.07 -15.07
C SER A 323 -17.65 34.64 -14.81
N ASP A 324 -17.85 33.79 -15.81
CA ASP A 324 -17.03 32.59 -16.04
C ASP A 324 -15.55 33.02 -16.12
N GLU A 325 -14.82 32.95 -14.99
CA GLU A 325 -13.36 32.95 -14.99
C GLU A 325 -12.84 31.77 -14.18
N ASP A 326 -11.88 31.09 -14.79
CA ASP A 326 -11.24 29.84 -14.40
C ASP A 326 -10.81 29.82 -12.93
N MET A 327 -11.22 28.78 -12.20
CA MET A 327 -10.60 28.45 -10.92
C MET A 327 -9.21 27.86 -11.17
N ASP A 328 -8.22 28.76 -11.23
CA ASP A 328 -6.82 28.45 -11.03
C ASP A 328 -6.64 27.71 -9.70
N VAL A 329 -6.03 26.53 -9.80
CA VAL A 329 -5.63 25.70 -8.68
C VAL A 329 -4.22 26.12 -8.29
N ASP A 330 -4.12 27.09 -7.40
CA ASP A 330 -2.93 27.45 -6.63
C ASP A 330 -3.34 27.37 -5.13
N GLU A 331 -2.56 26.85 -4.20
CA GLU A 331 -1.11 26.92 -4.08
C GLU A 331 -0.60 25.79 -3.18
N ASP A 332 0.62 25.34 -3.47
CA ASP A 332 1.41 24.40 -2.69
C ASP A 332 1.63 24.88 -1.24
N ASP A 333 1.18 24.11 -0.25
CA ASP A 333 1.65 24.26 1.14
C ASP A 333 3.14 23.87 1.22
N GLU A 334 3.99 24.90 1.14
CA GLU A 334 5.42 24.87 1.44
C GLU A 334 5.64 24.55 2.93
N ASP A 335 5.74 23.26 3.23
CA ASP A 335 6.29 22.78 4.49
C ASP A 335 7.79 22.54 4.32
N GLU A 336 8.58 23.50 4.79
CA GLU A 336 10.04 23.41 4.93
C GLU A 336 10.43 22.08 5.62
N PHE A 337 11.34 21.36 4.97
CA PHE A 337 11.80 20.03 5.36
C PHE A 337 13.16 20.16 6.02
N ASP A 338 13.18 20.21 7.36
CA ASP A 338 14.42 20.15 8.11
C ASP A 338 14.81 18.68 8.36
N LEU A 339 15.87 18.24 7.70
CA LEU A 339 16.51 16.96 7.96
C LEU A 339 17.52 17.18 9.08
N GLU A 340 17.09 17.05 10.33
CA GLU A 340 18.04 16.86 11.42
C GLU A 340 18.81 15.55 11.16
N LYS A 341 20.08 15.70 10.73
CA LYS A 341 21.07 14.63 10.77
C LYS A 341 21.43 14.43 12.24
N ASP A 342 21.14 13.25 12.76
CA ASP A 342 21.79 12.74 13.97
C ASP A 342 23.29 12.57 13.65
N GLU A 343 24.11 13.59 13.96
CA GLU A 343 25.55 13.44 14.07
C GLU A 343 25.83 12.83 15.45
N GLU A 344 26.32 11.58 15.45
CA GLU A 344 26.90 10.94 16.62
C GLU A 344 28.15 11.72 17.03
N GLU A 345 28.11 12.37 18.19
CA GLU A 345 29.29 12.94 18.84
C GLU A 345 30.24 11.78 19.22
N GLU A 346 31.31 11.61 18.45
CA GLU A 346 32.53 10.95 18.92
C GLU A 346 33.19 11.88 19.93
N GLU A 347 33.03 11.60 21.24
CA GLU A 347 33.92 12.15 22.26
C GLU A 347 35.31 11.53 22.09
N GLU A 348 36.19 12.25 21.39
CA GLU A 348 37.64 12.15 21.59
C GLU A 348 37.96 12.60 23.02
N GLY A 349 38.38 11.65 23.86
CA GLY A 349 39.08 11.93 25.11
C GLY A 349 40.53 11.50 24.96
N ASP A 350 41.41 12.45 24.63
CA ASP A 350 42.87 12.31 24.71
C ASP A 350 43.39 13.05 25.96
N ASP A 351 44.17 12.30 26.75
CA ASP A 351 45.26 12.65 27.67
C ASP A 351 45.08 13.65 28.84
N GLU A 352 45.15 13.12 30.07
CA GLU A 352 46.28 13.31 31.01
C GLU A 352 46.36 12.20 32.08
#